data_AF-A0A816LQ02-F1
#
_entry.id   AF-A0A816LQ02-F1
#
_cell.length_a   1.000
_cell.length_b   1.000
_cell.length_c   1.000
_cell.angle_alpha   90.00
_cell.angle_beta   90.00
_cell.angle_gamma   90.00
#
_symmetry.space_group_name_H-M   'P 1'
#
loop_
_entity.id
_entity.type
_entity.pdbx_description
1 polymer ?
#
loop_
_entity_poly.entity_id
_entity_poly.type
_entity_poly.pdbx_seq_one_letter_code
_entity_poly.pdbx_strand_id
1 'polypeptide(L)'
;MIKTIESVQEGLTIGVLNFGRKEIRQWREVAKTKDNEDDENVVELDLEHADKNVTWDALYPEWIDEEQEKYVHVCPNLPKIKVPTRRLDLVVVKLPCLKEGNWSRDVARLHLQMAAATVAASAKGQRSRDVCLEMFPDAESILV
;
A
#
# COMPACT_ATOMS: atom_id res chain seq x y z
N MET A 1 -6.14 17.57 5.41
CA MET A 1 -5.99 16.11 5.28
C MET A 1 -6.72 15.33 6.38
N ILE A 2 -6.82 15.82 7.62
CA ILE A 2 -7.43 15.05 8.73
C ILE A 2 -8.98 15.00 8.70
N LYS A 3 -9.64 15.89 7.94
CA LYS A 3 -11.12 16.00 7.91
C LYS A 3 -11.87 14.76 7.40
N THR A 4 -11.21 13.82 6.73
CA THR A 4 -11.86 12.58 6.27
C THR A 4 -11.84 11.47 7.33
N ILE A 5 -11.13 11.66 8.45
CA ILE A 5 -10.85 10.63 9.46
C ILE A 5 -11.89 10.65 10.60
N GLU A 6 -12.93 11.49 10.50
CA GLU A 6 -13.96 11.66 11.54
C GLU A 6 -14.79 10.38 11.84
N SER A 7 -14.58 9.29 11.10
CA SER A 7 -15.18 7.96 11.34
C SER A 7 -14.22 6.89 11.87
N VAL A 8 -12.93 7.21 12.09
CA VAL A 8 -11.98 6.27 12.70
C VAL A 8 -12.36 6.08 14.16
N GLN A 9 -13.02 4.95 14.44
CA GLN A 9 -13.40 4.52 15.78
C GLN A 9 -12.16 4.45 16.70
N GLU A 10 -12.33 4.83 17.95
CA GLU A 10 -11.26 4.72 18.95
C GLU A 10 -10.77 3.26 19.03
N GLY A 11 -9.45 3.05 18.94
CA GLY A 11 -8.80 1.75 19.15
C GLY A 11 -8.57 0.90 17.89
N LEU A 12 -8.54 1.52 16.70
CA LEU A 12 -8.24 0.84 15.44
C LEU A 12 -6.73 0.58 15.28
N THR A 13 -6.38 -0.61 14.77
CA THR A 13 -5.00 -0.89 14.35
C THR A 13 -4.80 -0.43 12.91
N ILE A 14 -3.86 0.49 12.69
CA ILE A 14 -3.58 1.13 11.41
C ILE A 14 -2.27 0.57 10.83
N GLY A 15 -2.33 0.01 9.63
CA GLY A 15 -1.16 -0.30 8.82
C GLY A 15 -0.77 0.89 7.96
N VAL A 16 0.47 1.38 8.10
CA VAL A 16 1.00 2.51 7.32
C VAL A 16 2.00 2.00 6.29
N LEU A 17 1.81 2.33 5.01
CA LEU A 17 2.69 1.94 3.91
C LEU A 17 3.20 3.17 3.17
N ASN A 18 4.52 3.23 2.96
CA ASN A 18 5.23 4.28 2.22
C ASN A 18 5.17 5.70 2.84
N PHE A 19 5.16 5.80 4.18
CA PHE A 19 5.17 7.08 4.89
C PHE A 19 6.54 7.41 5.49
N GLY A 20 6.87 8.69 5.55
CA GLY A 20 8.07 9.15 6.26
C GLY A 20 7.90 9.10 7.78
N ARG A 21 9.02 9.06 8.53
CA ARG A 21 9.02 9.00 10.01
C ARG A 21 8.17 10.09 10.67
N LYS A 22 8.13 11.30 10.10
CA LYS A 22 7.31 12.41 10.62
C LYS A 22 5.81 12.16 10.46
N GLU A 23 5.41 11.58 9.34
CA GLU A 23 4.01 11.27 9.02
C GLU A 23 3.52 10.06 9.82
N ILE A 24 4.39 9.06 10.00
CA ILE A 24 4.11 7.91 10.87
C ILE A 24 3.81 8.38 12.31
N ARG A 25 4.56 9.36 12.83
CA ARG A 25 4.27 9.96 14.14
C ARG A 25 2.88 10.61 14.19
N GLN A 26 2.42 11.23 13.10
CA GLN A 26 1.07 11.80 13.05
C GLN A 26 0.00 10.72 13.07
N TRP A 27 0.22 9.61 12.36
CA TRP A 27 -0.69 8.45 12.41
C TRP A 27 -0.73 7.82 13.80
N ARG A 28 0.39 7.79 14.51
CA ARG A 28 0.45 7.33 15.91
C ARG A 28 -0.41 8.19 16.82
N GLU A 29 -0.33 9.52 16.71
CA GLU A 29 -1.21 10.41 17.47
C GLU A 29 -2.71 10.21 17.15
N VAL A 30 -3.05 9.91 15.89
CA VAL A 30 -4.44 9.61 15.48
C VAL A 30 -4.93 8.27 16.04
N ALA A 31 -4.05 7.28 16.19
CA ALA A 31 -4.39 5.94 16.66
C ALA A 31 -4.46 5.82 18.20
N LYS A 32 -4.01 6.84 18.94
CA LYS A 32 -4.09 6.89 20.41
C LYS A 32 -5.55 6.94 20.85
N THR A 33 -5.83 6.27 21.96
CA THR A 33 -7.14 6.32 22.63
C THR A 33 -6.96 6.87 24.03
N LYS A 34 -8.05 7.30 24.67
CA LYS A 34 -8.01 7.77 26.07
C LYS A 34 -7.53 6.70 27.06
N ASP A 35 -7.70 5.42 26.71
CA ASP A 35 -7.40 4.28 27.57
C ASP A 35 -6.15 3.47 27.16
N ASN A 36 -5.59 3.71 25.95
CA ASN A 36 -4.33 3.12 25.50
C ASN A 36 -3.37 4.23 25.06
N GLU A 37 -2.41 4.54 25.94
CA GLU A 37 -1.31 5.48 25.69
C GLU A 37 -0.20 4.89 24.81
N ASP A 38 -0.22 3.57 24.60
CA ASP A 38 0.85 2.88 23.87
C ASP A 38 0.72 3.05 22.36
N ASP A 39 1.84 3.40 21.72
CA ASP A 39 2.00 3.63 20.27
C ASP A 39 1.82 2.36 19.41
N GLU A 40 1.38 1.24 20.00
CA GLU A 40 1.32 -0.07 19.36
C GLU A 40 0.21 -0.22 18.31
N ASN A 41 -0.72 0.73 18.23
CA ASN A 41 -1.84 0.69 17.28
C ASN A 41 -1.41 1.02 15.84
N VAL A 42 -0.17 1.46 15.61
CA VAL A 42 0.37 1.70 14.26
C VAL A 42 1.42 0.66 13.91
N VAL A 43 1.15 -0.07 12.84
CA VAL A 43 2.02 -1.08 12.25
C VAL A 43 2.67 -0.50 10.99
N GLU A 44 3.99 -0.35 11.02
CA GLU A 44 4.76 0.03 9.84
C GLU A 44 4.86 -1.17 8.89
N LEU A 45 4.42 -0.98 7.65
CA LEU A 45 4.44 -2.00 6.61
C LEU A 45 5.63 -1.77 5.69
N ASP A 46 6.56 -2.73 5.68
CA ASP A 46 7.75 -2.67 4.84
C ASP A 46 7.52 -3.33 3.48
N LEU A 47 7.84 -2.59 2.42
CA LEU A 47 7.84 -3.08 1.04
C LEU A 47 9.18 -2.75 0.39
N GLU A 48 9.87 -3.78 -0.12
CA GLU A 48 11.07 -3.59 -0.92
C GLU A 48 10.71 -2.98 -2.28
N HIS A 49 11.61 -2.16 -2.82
CA HIS A 49 11.42 -1.53 -4.12
C HIS A 49 11.41 -2.55 -5.25
N ALA A 50 10.54 -2.32 -6.25
CA ALA A 50 10.66 -2.98 -7.54
C ALA A 50 12.06 -2.74 -8.15
N ASP A 51 12.60 -3.75 -8.80
CA ASP A 51 13.86 -3.62 -9.54
C ASP A 51 13.69 -2.53 -10.62
N LYS A 52 14.71 -1.67 -10.78
CA LYS A 52 14.73 -0.58 -11.77
C LYS A 52 14.58 -1.07 -13.22
N ASN A 53 14.86 -2.35 -13.47
CA ASN A 53 14.71 -2.99 -14.76
C ASN A 53 13.26 -3.43 -15.05
N VAL A 54 12.35 -3.40 -14.06
CA VAL A 54 10.94 -3.71 -14.27
C VAL A 54 10.25 -2.51 -14.90
N THR A 55 9.89 -2.65 -16.17
CA THR A 55 9.15 -1.63 -16.92
C THR A 55 7.67 -1.97 -17.01
N TRP A 56 6.85 -0.98 -17.33
CA TRP A 56 5.42 -1.20 -17.58
C TRP A 56 5.20 -2.21 -18.71
N ASP A 57 5.92 -2.09 -19.82
CA ASP A 57 5.76 -2.98 -20.98
C ASP A 57 6.19 -4.41 -20.68
N ALA A 58 7.06 -4.63 -19.68
CA ALA A 58 7.42 -5.96 -19.20
C ALA A 58 6.31 -6.59 -18.34
N LEU A 59 5.52 -5.78 -17.62
CA LEU A 59 4.38 -6.24 -16.81
C LEU A 59 3.11 -6.39 -17.65
N TYR A 60 2.90 -5.48 -18.61
CA TYR A 60 1.72 -5.38 -19.47
C TYR A 60 2.16 -5.16 -20.93
N PRO A 61 2.60 -6.22 -21.62
CA PRO A 61 2.99 -6.13 -23.02
C PRO A 61 1.78 -5.80 -23.92
N GLU A 62 2.05 -5.19 -25.07
CA GLU A 62 1.00 -4.80 -26.04
C GLU A 62 0.27 -5.99 -26.66
N TRP A 63 0.87 -7.18 -26.63
CA TRP A 63 0.29 -8.43 -27.13
C TRP A 63 0.47 -9.53 -26.11
N ILE A 64 -0.62 -10.21 -25.79
CA ILE A 64 -0.59 -11.49 -25.08
C ILE A 64 -0.69 -12.54 -26.19
N ASP A 65 0.37 -13.33 -26.40
CA ASP A 65 0.31 -14.48 -27.29
C ASP A 65 -0.56 -15.56 -26.62
N GLU A 66 -1.88 -15.45 -26.80
CA GLU A 66 -2.88 -16.34 -26.19
C GLU A 66 -2.66 -17.81 -26.59
N GLU A 67 -2.12 -18.04 -27.79
CA GLU A 67 -1.81 -19.38 -28.31
C GLU A 67 -0.40 -19.86 -27.91
N GLN A 68 0.42 -18.99 -27.31
CA GLN A 68 1.78 -19.26 -26.81
C GLN A 68 2.70 -19.95 -27.84
N GLU A 69 2.50 -19.72 -29.14
CA GLU A 69 3.21 -20.46 -30.19
C GLU A 69 4.65 -19.98 -30.40
N LYS A 70 4.99 -18.73 -29.99
CA LYS A 70 6.28 -18.11 -30.36
C LYS A 70 7.14 -17.63 -29.21
N TYR A 71 6.55 -17.05 -28.15
CA TYR A 71 7.34 -16.43 -27.07
C TYR A 71 6.72 -16.68 -25.69
N VAL A 72 7.52 -17.26 -24.79
CA VAL A 72 7.16 -17.36 -23.37
C VAL A 72 7.71 -16.14 -22.65
N HIS A 73 6.83 -15.21 -22.27
CA HIS A 73 7.21 -14.07 -21.45
C HIS A 73 7.54 -14.52 -20.03
N VAL A 74 8.71 -14.11 -19.54
CA VAL A 74 9.08 -14.30 -18.13
C VAL A 74 8.44 -13.17 -17.32
N CYS A 75 7.55 -13.53 -16.39
CA CYS A 75 6.97 -12.57 -15.46
C CYS A 75 8.09 -11.89 -14.65
N PRO A 76 8.20 -10.55 -14.67
CA PRO A 76 9.13 -9.85 -13.81
C PRO A 76 8.82 -10.15 -12.34
N ASN A 77 9.86 -10.27 -11.51
CA ASN A 77 9.66 -10.45 -10.09
C ASN A 77 9.38 -9.09 -9.43
N LEU A 78 8.21 -8.97 -8.79
CA LEU A 78 7.90 -7.85 -7.90
C LEU A 78 8.01 -8.33 -6.44
N PRO A 79 8.80 -7.63 -5.60
CA PRO A 79 8.91 -7.99 -4.19
C PRO A 79 7.56 -8.03 -3.50
N LYS A 80 7.33 -9.06 -2.69
CA LYS A 80 6.07 -9.24 -1.98
C LYS A 80 6.15 -8.58 -0.61
N ILE A 81 5.10 -7.87 -0.24
CA ILE A 81 4.92 -7.37 1.11
C ILE A 81 4.75 -8.52 2.10
N LYS A 82 5.35 -8.40 3.28
CA LYS A 82 5.09 -9.32 4.39
C LYS A 82 3.80 -8.88 5.08
N VAL A 83 2.81 -9.76 5.08
CA VAL A 83 1.55 -9.54 5.78
C VAL A 83 1.80 -9.64 7.29
N PRO A 84 1.44 -8.62 8.09
CA PRO A 84 1.58 -8.70 9.54
C PRO A 84 0.65 -9.76 10.12
N THR A 85 1.08 -10.43 11.18
CA THR A 85 0.23 -11.36 11.93
C THR A 85 -0.85 -10.64 12.74
N ARG A 86 -0.59 -9.38 13.12
CA ARG A 86 -1.55 -8.52 13.81
C ARG A 86 -2.67 -8.12 12.84
N ARG A 87 -3.92 -8.20 13.31
CA ARG A 87 -5.08 -7.74 12.54
C ARG A 87 -5.00 -6.23 12.37
N LEU A 88 -5.22 -5.77 11.14
CA LEU A 88 -5.37 -4.36 10.81
C LEU A 88 -6.85 -4.07 10.59
N ASP A 89 -7.29 -2.88 10.93
CA ASP A 89 -8.64 -2.39 10.63
C ASP A 89 -8.62 -1.34 9.51
N LEU A 90 -7.50 -0.60 9.38
CA LEU A 90 -7.28 0.39 8.35
C LEU A 90 -5.87 0.21 7.77
N VAL A 91 -5.76 0.17 6.44
CA VAL A 91 -4.49 0.26 5.71
C VAL A 91 -4.45 1.60 5.01
N VAL A 92 -3.49 2.44 5.39
CA VAL A 92 -3.23 3.72 4.72
C VAL A 92 -1.97 3.62 3.88
N VAL A 93 -2.06 4.12 2.65
CA VAL A 93 -0.97 4.04 1.69
C VAL A 93 -0.71 5.42 1.12
N LYS A 94 0.57 5.79 1.09
CA LYS A 94 1.02 6.98 0.38
C LYS A 94 1.49 6.60 -1.02
N LEU A 95 0.79 7.07 -2.05
CA LEU A 95 1.12 6.79 -3.44
C LEU A 95 1.89 7.95 -4.07
N PRO A 96 2.97 7.71 -4.84
CA PRO A 96 3.63 8.78 -5.57
C PRO A 96 2.65 9.46 -6.56
N CYS A 97 2.57 10.78 -6.55
CA CYS A 97 1.76 11.55 -7.49
C CYS A 97 2.66 12.24 -8.52
N LEU A 98 2.61 11.77 -9.77
CA LEU A 98 3.24 12.45 -10.90
C LEU A 98 2.22 13.42 -11.51
N LYS A 99 2.55 14.72 -11.50
CA LYS A 99 1.69 15.77 -12.09
C LYS A 99 1.81 15.85 -13.62
N GLU A 100 2.84 15.23 -14.20
CA GLU A 100 3.12 15.24 -15.64
C GLU A 100 3.47 13.82 -16.11
N GLY A 101 2.95 13.40 -17.28
CA GLY A 101 3.24 12.10 -17.91
C GLY A 101 2.17 11.01 -17.77
N ASN A 102 2.52 9.78 -18.18
CA ASN A 102 1.66 8.58 -18.12
C ASN A 102 1.55 8.02 -16.68
N TRP A 103 0.89 8.76 -15.79
CA TRP A 103 0.67 8.38 -14.39
C TRP A 103 -0.03 7.03 -14.18
N SER A 104 -0.79 6.57 -15.19
CA SER A 104 -1.50 5.29 -15.17
C SER A 104 -0.58 4.08 -15.40
N ARG A 105 0.64 4.32 -15.92
CA ARG A 105 1.62 3.28 -16.26
C ARG A 105 2.84 3.28 -15.31
N ASP A 106 2.67 3.81 -14.11
CA ASP A 106 3.74 3.91 -13.12
C ASP A 106 3.88 2.60 -12.31
N VAL A 107 5.05 1.96 -12.43
CA VAL A 107 5.33 0.66 -11.79
C VAL A 107 5.37 0.78 -10.27
N ALA A 108 5.93 1.86 -9.73
CA ALA A 108 6.03 2.05 -8.27
C ALA A 108 4.63 2.20 -7.63
N ARG A 109 3.76 2.98 -8.27
CA ARG A 109 2.36 3.15 -7.87
C ARG A 109 1.62 1.82 -7.95
N LEU A 110 1.73 1.09 -9.05
CA LEU A 110 1.11 -0.23 -9.19
C LEU A 110 1.57 -1.18 -8.08
N HIS A 111 2.88 -1.23 -7.83
CA HIS A 111 3.47 -2.11 -6.82
C HIS A 111 2.94 -1.81 -5.41
N LEU A 112 2.87 -0.53 -5.03
CA LEU A 112 2.27 -0.10 -3.76
C LEU A 112 0.78 -0.46 -3.66
N GLN A 113 0.03 -0.26 -4.74
CA GLN A 113 -1.40 -0.60 -4.78
C GLN A 113 -1.62 -2.11 -4.62
N MET A 114 -0.84 -2.94 -5.30
CA MET A 114 -0.89 -4.40 -5.18
C MET A 114 -0.48 -4.88 -3.79
N ALA A 115 0.57 -4.30 -3.20
CA ALA A 115 1.00 -4.62 -1.86
C ALA A 115 -0.09 -4.29 -0.83
N ALA A 116 -0.68 -3.10 -0.91
CA ALA A 116 -1.75 -2.69 -0.02
C ALA A 116 -3.01 -3.56 -0.17
N ALA A 117 -3.39 -3.88 -1.40
CA ALA A 117 -4.48 -4.81 -1.68
C ALA A 117 -4.20 -6.21 -1.10
N THR A 118 -2.95 -6.69 -1.18
CA THR A 118 -2.54 -7.97 -0.59
C THR A 118 -2.71 -7.96 0.93
N VAL A 119 -2.28 -6.89 1.60
CA VAL A 119 -2.45 -6.74 3.05
C VAL A 119 -3.93 -6.65 3.42
N ALA A 120 -4.71 -5.82 2.75
CA ALA A 120 -6.15 -5.68 3.01
C ALA A 120 -6.91 -7.01 2.79
N ALA A 121 -6.63 -7.72 1.70
CA ALA A 121 -7.26 -9.00 1.36
C ALA A 121 -6.83 -10.15 2.28
N SER A 122 -5.66 -10.06 2.90
CA SER A 122 -5.17 -11.08 3.84
C SER A 122 -5.91 -11.10 5.17
N ALA A 123 -6.71 -10.08 5.46
CA ALA A 123 -7.52 -10.00 6.66
C ALA A 123 -8.59 -11.10 6.66
N LYS A 124 -8.36 -12.15 7.45
CA LYS A 124 -9.29 -13.28 7.53
C LYS A 124 -10.64 -12.84 8.12
N GLY A 125 -11.71 -13.23 7.43
CA GLY A 125 -13.10 -12.92 7.74
C GLY A 125 -13.63 -13.50 9.04
N GLN A 126 -13.22 -12.93 10.18
CA GLN A 126 -13.95 -13.06 11.43
C GLN A 126 -14.93 -11.90 11.54
N ARG A 127 -16.12 -12.19 10.99
CA ARG A 127 -17.44 -11.54 10.88
C ARG A 127 -17.81 -10.31 11.75
N SER A 128 -16.91 -9.37 12.04
CA SER A 128 -17.31 -8.14 12.75
C SER A 128 -16.63 -6.85 12.31
N ARG A 129 -15.52 -6.88 11.56
CA ARG A 129 -14.86 -5.66 11.04
C ARG A 129 -14.12 -5.97 9.74
N ASP A 130 -14.61 -5.42 8.64
CA ASP A 130 -13.90 -5.41 7.36
C ASP A 130 -12.71 -4.43 7.44
N VAL A 131 -11.68 -4.66 6.62
CA VAL A 131 -10.51 -3.77 6.56
C VAL A 131 -10.75 -2.68 5.54
N CYS A 132 -10.62 -1.43 5.98
CA CYS A 132 -10.66 -0.27 5.09
C CYS A 132 -9.27 -0.05 4.46
N LEU A 133 -9.25 0.26 3.16
CA LEU A 133 -8.04 0.61 2.43
C LEU A 133 -8.17 2.05 1.90
N GLU A 134 -7.28 2.93 2.36
CA GLU A 134 -7.26 4.34 1.99
C GLU A 134 -5.93 4.69 1.31
N MET A 135 -5.99 5.31 0.13
CA MET A 135 -4.82 5.67 -0.66
C MET A 135 -4.73 7.18 -0.85
N PHE A 136 -3.62 7.77 -0.43
CA PHE A 136 -3.38 9.21 -0.49
C PHE A 136 -2.37 9.55 -1.59
N PRO A 137 -2.66 10.50 -2.49
CA PRO A 137 -1.67 10.99 -3.43
C PRO A 137 -0.62 11.84 -2.71
N ASP A 138 0.65 11.52 -2.92
CA ASP A 138 1.79 12.28 -2.41
C ASP A 138 2.23 13.36 -3.39
N ALA A 139 2.15 14.62 -2.98
CA ALA A 139 2.64 15.73 -3.80
C ALA A 139 4.17 15.85 -3.82
N GLU A 140 4.87 15.18 -2.89
CA GLU A 140 6.34 15.09 -2.83
C GLU A 140 6.74 13.62 -2.91
N SER A 141 6.98 13.10 -4.12
CA SER A 141 7.41 11.72 -4.32
C SER A 141 8.64 11.37 -3.47
N ILE A 142 8.44 10.70 -2.33
CA ILE A 142 9.52 9.98 -1.66
C ILE A 142 9.40 8.55 -2.14
N LEU A 143 10.01 8.26 -3.29
CA LEU A 143 10.75 7.04 -3.65
C LEU A 143 11.47 7.37 -4.98
N VAL A 144 12.78 7.62 -4.92
CA VAL A 144 13.70 7.72 -6.08
C VAL A 144 14.77 6.63 -5.94
#